data_AF-A0A3M1E937-F1
#
_entry.id   AF-A0A3M1E937-F1
#
_cell.length_a   1.000
_cell.length_b   1.000
_cell.length_c   1.000
_cell.angle_alpha   90.00
_cell.angle_beta   90.00
_cell.angle_gamma   90.00
#
_symmetry.space_group_name_H-M   'P 1'
#
loop_
_entity.id
_entity.type
_entity.pdbx_description
1 polymer ?
#
loop_
_entity_poly.entity_id
_entity_poly.type
_entity_poly.pdbx_seq_one_letter_code
_entity_poly.pdbx_strand_id
1 'polypeptide(L)'
;VGDLAQSLKVNYQGRRGYMQVNYLPWINIDPANYNGEDVIISQLGNITMGTAGSIEILPEAKTEVTPLIRSSDQAMLLDAAPIVFAPNPAELLAKFKPTGERYILAARITGEIESAFEGPPKDKSKKDTDKKSGKDSPSPEHKSKSAQPVHIILVADSDLLQDKFWVQSTNFFGRSLAIPTAANADLAANALESLGGSPDLISVRSRGSYQRPFTLVAELAQKAEARFRAKEQELSRKLRETEAKLNELQRQRQDSASTQLTPEQQAELEKFRAEKVRIRKDLRRVQYQLRADIEELETMVKAFNIAFVPGLLTLAAFIAWVIRRSRA
;
A
#
# COMPACT_ATOMS: atom_id res chain seq x y z
N VAL A 1 8.60 5.71 -3.10
CA VAL A 1 7.30 6.35 -3.38
C VAL A 1 6.36 6.02 -2.23
N GLY A 2 5.76 7.05 -1.64
CA GLY A 2 4.66 6.89 -0.70
C GLY A 2 3.37 7.40 -1.34
N ASP A 3 2.31 6.60 -1.29
CA ASP A 3 1.02 6.94 -1.89
C ASP A 3 -0.09 6.82 -0.85
N LEU A 4 -0.80 7.92 -0.57
CA LEU A 4 -1.85 7.93 0.44
C LEU A 4 -3.14 7.28 -0.06
N ALA A 5 -3.52 7.52 -1.31
CA ALA A 5 -4.77 7.00 -1.88
C ALA A 5 -4.74 5.48 -2.02
N GLN A 6 -3.57 4.91 -2.25
CA GLN A 6 -3.37 3.48 -2.46
C GLN A 6 -2.70 2.77 -1.27
N SER A 7 -2.44 3.48 -0.15
CA SER A 7 -1.74 2.90 1.00
C SER A 7 -2.47 1.72 1.65
N LEU A 8 -1.69 0.72 2.05
CA LEU A 8 -2.14 -0.36 2.91
C LEU A 8 -2.20 0.08 4.37
N LYS A 9 -3.16 -0.47 5.10
CA LYS A 9 -3.32 -0.24 6.53
C LYS A 9 -2.52 -1.26 7.34
N VAL A 10 -1.65 -0.79 8.23
CA VAL A 10 -0.84 -1.64 9.11
C VAL A 10 -1.23 -1.44 10.57
N ASN A 11 -1.07 -2.49 11.37
CA ASN A 11 -1.19 -2.39 12.82
C ASN A 11 0.07 -1.72 13.39
N TYR A 12 -0.10 -0.57 14.00
CA TYR A 12 0.97 0.21 14.61
C TYR A 12 0.74 0.28 16.13
N GLN A 13 1.74 -0.16 16.90
CA GLN A 13 1.72 -0.03 18.35
C GLN A 13 2.26 1.35 18.74
N GLY A 14 1.35 2.32 18.82
CA GLY A 14 1.67 3.63 19.35
C GLY A 14 1.77 3.62 20.89
N ARG A 15 2.14 4.76 21.48
CA ARG A 15 2.15 4.97 22.95
C ARG A 15 0.80 4.72 23.65
N ARG A 16 -0.29 4.51 22.90
CA ARG A 16 -1.68 4.33 23.40
C ARG A 16 -2.29 2.98 23.07
N GLY A 17 -1.51 2.03 22.56
CA GLY A 17 -1.99 0.72 22.12
C GLY A 17 -1.97 0.55 20.60
N TYR A 18 -2.53 -0.56 20.13
CA TYR A 18 -2.60 -0.90 18.71
C TYR A 18 -3.63 -0.02 18.00
N MET A 19 -3.19 0.70 16.98
CA MET A 19 -4.02 1.47 16.07
C MET A 19 -3.71 1.06 14.64
N GLN A 20 -4.72 1.05 13.78
CA GLN A 20 -4.54 0.77 12.36
C GLN A 20 -4.29 2.10 11.65
N VAL A 21 -3.18 2.20 10.93
CA VAL A 21 -2.72 3.44 10.30
C VAL A 21 -2.28 3.15 8.87
N ASN A 22 -2.60 4.06 7.94
CA ASN A 22 -2.11 3.98 6.56
C ASN A 22 -0.57 4.02 6.55
N TYR A 23 0.04 3.04 5.91
CA TYR A 23 1.48 2.97 5.73
C TYR A 23 1.83 3.30 4.29
N LEU A 24 2.19 4.56 4.07
CA LEU A 24 2.44 5.14 2.76
C LEU A 24 3.37 4.34 1.84
N PRO A 25 4.46 3.71 2.32
CA PRO A 25 5.37 2.99 1.43
C PRO A 25 4.83 1.66 0.95
N TRP A 26 3.78 1.11 1.56
CA TRP A 26 3.13 -0.12 1.11
C TRP A 26 1.85 0.24 0.40
N ILE A 27 1.79 -0.05 -0.89
CA ILE A 27 0.74 0.44 -1.78
C ILE A 27 0.05 -0.74 -2.45
N ASN A 28 -1.27 -0.69 -2.54
CA ASN A 28 -2.09 -1.63 -3.29
C ASN A 28 -2.71 -0.91 -4.47
N ILE A 29 -2.12 -1.14 -5.64
CA ILE A 29 -2.30 -0.32 -6.82
C ILE A 29 -3.52 -0.81 -7.58
N ASP A 30 -4.50 0.08 -7.73
CA ASP A 30 -5.72 -0.20 -8.49
C ASP A 30 -5.44 -0.17 -10.01
N PRO A 31 -6.08 -1.05 -10.81
CA PRO A 31 -5.86 -1.11 -12.25
C PRO A 31 -6.16 0.17 -13.03
N ALA A 32 -6.89 1.14 -12.44
CA ALA A 32 -7.03 2.49 -12.99
C ALA A 32 -5.69 3.24 -13.14
N ASN A 33 -4.61 2.76 -12.50
CA ASN A 33 -3.27 3.34 -12.58
C ASN A 33 -2.31 2.52 -13.43
N TYR A 34 -2.83 1.53 -14.16
CA TYR A 34 -2.08 0.74 -15.13
C TYR A 34 -2.15 1.36 -16.52
N ASN A 35 -1.22 0.95 -17.37
CA ASN A 35 -1.39 1.14 -18.81
C ASN A 35 -2.44 0.15 -19.33
N GLY A 36 -3.63 0.66 -19.67
CA GLY A 36 -4.73 -0.14 -20.18
C GLY A 36 -4.51 -0.73 -21.59
N GLU A 37 -3.47 -0.28 -22.29
CA GLU A 37 -3.13 -0.77 -23.64
C GLU A 37 -2.09 -1.90 -23.61
N ASP A 38 -1.33 -2.06 -22.51
CA ASP A 38 -0.28 -3.08 -22.43
C ASP A 38 -0.87 -4.46 -22.04
N VAL A 39 -0.61 -5.46 -22.87
CA VAL A 39 -1.13 -6.82 -22.73
C VAL A 39 -0.66 -7.56 -21.47
N ILE A 40 0.46 -7.15 -20.88
CA ILE A 40 1.00 -7.78 -19.67
C ILE A 40 0.16 -7.42 -18.44
N ILE A 41 -0.43 -6.23 -18.41
CA ILE A 41 -0.97 -5.65 -17.17
C ILE A 41 -2.44 -5.20 -17.27
N SER A 42 -2.95 -4.92 -18.48
CA SER A 42 -4.29 -4.36 -18.71
C SER A 42 -5.44 -5.15 -18.10
N GLN A 43 -5.30 -6.46 -17.88
CA GLN A 43 -6.34 -7.34 -17.32
C GLN A 43 -6.03 -7.85 -15.90
N LEU A 44 -4.94 -7.38 -15.29
CA LEU A 44 -4.56 -7.82 -13.95
C LEU A 44 -5.44 -7.21 -12.87
N GLY A 45 -5.59 -7.96 -11.78
CA GLY A 45 -6.14 -7.44 -10.53
C GLY A 45 -5.19 -6.44 -9.88
N ASN A 46 -5.46 -6.09 -8.63
CA ASN A 46 -4.61 -5.21 -7.85
C ASN A 46 -3.19 -5.78 -7.67
N ILE A 47 -2.19 -4.90 -7.68
CA ILE A 47 -0.78 -5.25 -7.50
C ILE A 47 -0.31 -4.56 -6.22
N THR A 48 0.29 -5.33 -5.32
CA THR A 48 0.83 -4.78 -4.09
C THR A 48 2.32 -4.52 -4.25
N MET A 49 2.78 -3.33 -3.89
CA MET A 49 4.21 -3.00 -3.86
C MET A 49 4.61 -2.54 -2.46
N GLY A 50 5.84 -2.88 -2.08
CA GLY A 50 6.45 -2.51 -0.81
C GLY A 50 7.67 -1.64 -1.04
N THR A 51 7.63 -0.41 -0.52
CA THR A 51 8.78 0.51 -0.56
C THR A 51 9.32 0.77 -1.98
N ALA A 52 8.44 0.78 -2.97
CA ALA A 52 8.81 0.97 -4.37
C ALA A 52 9.52 2.30 -4.60
N GLY A 53 10.54 2.30 -5.46
CA GLY A 53 11.17 3.50 -6.03
C GLY A 53 10.33 4.15 -7.12
N SER A 54 10.90 5.16 -7.77
CA SER A 54 10.31 5.80 -8.96
C SER A 54 11.30 5.73 -10.13
N ILE A 55 10.78 5.54 -11.33
CA ILE A 55 11.54 5.57 -12.58
C ILE A 55 11.40 6.96 -13.18
N GLU A 56 12.52 7.62 -13.44
CA GLU A 56 12.57 8.93 -14.09
C GLU A 56 13.15 8.77 -15.49
N ILE A 57 12.53 9.43 -16.47
CA ILE A 57 12.98 9.42 -17.86
C ILE A 57 13.90 10.62 -18.06
N LEU A 58 15.15 10.35 -18.45
CA LEU A 58 16.12 11.41 -18.73
C LEU A 58 15.76 12.13 -20.04
N PRO A 59 15.94 13.47 -20.14
CA PRO A 59 15.62 14.23 -21.35
C PRO A 59 16.34 13.75 -22.62
N GLU A 60 17.53 13.16 -22.48
CA GLU A 60 18.37 12.69 -23.58
C GLU A 60 18.30 11.16 -23.80
N ALA A 61 17.27 10.50 -23.26
CA ALA A 61 17.11 9.06 -23.40
C ALA A 61 16.87 8.66 -24.88
N LYS A 62 17.73 7.76 -25.39
CA LYS A 62 17.57 7.16 -26.74
C LYS A 62 16.59 5.99 -26.78
N THR A 63 16.17 5.50 -25.61
CA THR A 63 15.23 4.38 -25.47
C THR A 63 13.81 4.89 -25.26
N GLU A 64 12.85 4.19 -25.85
CA GLU A 64 11.44 4.39 -25.58
C GLU A 64 11.11 3.82 -24.20
N VAL A 65 10.44 4.60 -23.36
CA VAL A 65 10.02 4.21 -22.02
C VAL A 65 8.51 4.34 -21.93
N THR A 66 7.83 3.19 -21.86
CA THR A 66 6.38 3.11 -21.76
C THR A 66 6.01 2.73 -20.33
N PRO A 67 5.41 3.65 -19.55
CA PRO A 67 4.97 3.34 -18.18
C PRO A 67 3.94 2.22 -18.18
N LEU A 68 4.11 1.24 -17.29
CA LEU A 68 3.17 0.14 -17.07
C LEU A 68 2.33 0.38 -15.83
N ILE A 69 2.96 0.87 -14.75
CA ILE A 69 2.33 1.15 -13.46
C ILE A 69 2.72 2.55 -13.03
N ARG A 70 1.74 3.34 -12.60
CA ARG A 70 1.95 4.66 -12.00
C ARG A 70 1.35 4.74 -10.61
N SER A 71 1.88 5.62 -9.77
CA SER A 71 1.22 6.03 -8.53
C SER A 71 -0.04 6.86 -8.82
N SER A 72 -0.84 7.08 -7.79
CA SER A 72 -1.89 8.12 -7.82
C SER A 72 -1.27 9.53 -7.81
N ASP A 73 -2.15 10.53 -7.93
CA ASP A 73 -1.83 11.95 -7.73
C ASP A 73 -1.66 12.33 -6.25
N GLN A 74 -2.05 11.45 -5.33
CA GLN A 74 -1.81 11.57 -3.89
C GLN A 74 -0.53 10.81 -3.51
N ALA A 75 0.56 11.08 -4.22
CA ALA A 75 1.85 10.45 -4.01
C ALA A 75 2.96 11.48 -3.74
N MET A 76 4.04 11.03 -3.11
CA MET A 76 5.29 11.78 -2.97
C MET A 76 6.49 10.83 -2.90
N LEU A 77 7.68 11.37 -3.16
CA LEU A 77 8.94 10.67 -2.84
C LEU A 77 9.23 10.79 -1.35
N LEU A 78 9.60 9.68 -0.73
CA LEU A 78 9.97 9.58 0.68
C LEU A 78 11.44 9.19 0.78
N ASP A 79 12.13 9.73 1.77
CA ASP A 79 13.47 9.28 2.13
C ASP A 79 13.41 7.81 2.59
N ALA A 80 14.32 6.99 2.06
CA ALA A 80 14.40 5.57 2.38
C ALA A 80 14.92 5.32 3.80
N ALA A 81 15.82 6.17 4.33
CA ALA A 81 16.46 5.90 5.61
C ALA A 81 15.47 5.78 6.79
N PRO A 82 14.50 6.70 6.99
CA PRO A 82 13.49 6.56 8.02
C PRO A 82 12.60 5.31 7.87
N ILE A 83 12.41 4.82 6.65
CA ILE A 83 11.56 3.67 6.35
C ILE A 83 12.28 2.36 6.70
N VAL A 84 13.58 2.27 6.39
CA VAL A 84 14.40 1.08 6.62
C VAL A 84 14.81 0.94 8.08
N PHE A 85 15.24 2.03 8.71
CA PHE A 85 15.87 1.97 10.04
C PHE A 85 14.91 2.25 11.20
N ALA A 86 13.85 3.02 10.99
CA ALA A 86 12.93 3.43 12.05
C ALA A 86 11.49 3.65 11.53
N PRO A 87 10.83 2.61 10.98
CA PRO A 87 9.52 2.76 10.36
C PRO A 87 8.48 3.26 11.36
N ASN A 88 8.04 4.50 11.18
CA ASN A 88 6.99 5.13 11.96
C ASN A 88 5.85 5.62 11.05
N PRO A 89 4.80 4.80 10.84
CA PRO A 89 3.68 5.13 9.98
C PRO A 89 3.02 6.48 10.32
N ALA A 90 2.88 6.79 11.61
CA ALA A 90 2.24 8.02 12.06
C ALA A 90 3.06 9.27 11.72
N GLU A 91 4.38 9.18 11.81
CA GLU A 91 5.29 10.28 11.47
C GLU A 91 5.38 10.48 9.97
N LEU A 92 5.45 9.39 9.19
CA LEU A 92 5.43 9.45 7.73
C LEU A 92 4.15 10.13 7.22
N LEU A 93 2.99 9.77 7.78
CA LEU A 93 1.72 10.43 7.47
C LEU A 93 1.67 11.90 7.89
N ALA A 94 2.31 12.26 9.00
CA ALA A 94 2.33 13.66 9.46
C ALA A 94 3.18 14.55 8.55
N LYS A 95 4.24 14.00 7.95
CA LYS A 95 5.13 14.68 7.00
C LYS A 95 4.64 14.61 5.55
N PHE A 96 3.60 13.81 5.29
CA PHE A 96 3.09 13.58 3.95
C PHE A 96 2.49 14.84 3.33
N LYS A 97 2.98 15.19 2.14
CA LYS A 97 2.46 16.25 1.29
C LYS A 97 2.46 15.73 -0.14
N PRO A 98 1.28 15.47 -0.74
CA PRO A 98 1.22 14.98 -2.10
C PRO A 98 1.79 16.03 -3.05
N THR A 99 2.56 15.60 -4.05
CA THR A 99 3.12 16.50 -5.07
C THR A 99 2.11 16.81 -6.18
N GLY A 100 1.05 16.00 -6.31
CA GLY A 100 0.12 16.05 -7.44
C GLY A 100 0.62 15.31 -8.68
N GLU A 101 1.87 14.81 -8.65
CA GLU A 101 2.50 14.08 -9.74
C GLU A 101 2.24 12.58 -9.61
N ARG A 102 2.24 11.89 -10.74
CA ARG A 102 2.17 10.42 -10.80
C ARG A 102 3.55 9.86 -11.11
N TYR A 103 4.13 9.12 -10.18
CA TYR A 103 5.44 8.49 -10.31
C TYR A 103 5.33 7.17 -11.08
N ILE A 104 6.28 6.89 -11.97
CA ILE A 104 6.38 5.63 -12.69
C ILE A 104 6.96 4.57 -11.74
N LEU A 105 6.22 3.50 -11.48
CA LEU A 105 6.61 2.41 -10.58
C LEU A 105 7.12 1.18 -11.36
N ALA A 106 6.60 0.99 -12.57
CA ALA A 106 7.10 0.00 -13.51
C ALA A 106 6.99 0.54 -14.94
N ALA A 107 7.93 0.16 -15.80
CA ALA A 107 7.97 0.58 -17.20
C ALA A 107 8.51 -0.51 -18.11
N ARG A 108 8.04 -0.51 -19.36
CA ARG A 108 8.65 -1.21 -20.47
C ARG A 108 9.66 -0.27 -21.12
N ILE A 109 10.85 -0.76 -21.38
CA ILE A 109 11.94 -0.01 -22.02
C ILE A 109 12.35 -0.75 -23.28
N THR A 110 12.34 -0.05 -24.41
CA THR A 110 12.69 -0.58 -25.73
C THR A 110 13.66 0.32 -26.46
N GLY A 111 14.52 -0.27 -27.29
CA GLY A 111 15.47 0.48 -28.11
C GLY A 111 16.89 -0.06 -28.02
N GLU A 112 17.82 0.58 -28.70
CA GLU A 112 19.22 0.17 -28.68
C GLU A 112 19.94 0.79 -27.48
N ILE A 113 20.78 0.01 -26.80
CA ILE A 113 21.53 0.46 -25.63
C ILE A 113 23.03 0.35 -25.85
N GLU A 114 23.77 1.28 -25.26
CA GLU A 114 25.22 1.28 -25.22
C GLU A 114 25.72 0.61 -23.92
N SER A 115 26.90 0.02 -23.97
CA SER A 115 27.49 -0.64 -22.80
C SER A 115 27.95 0.38 -21.77
N ALA A 116 27.62 0.14 -20.50
CA ALA A 116 28.17 0.90 -19.38
C ALA A 116 29.62 0.50 -19.03
N PHE A 117 30.15 -0.53 -19.69
CA PHE A 117 31.51 -1.04 -19.46
C PHE A 117 32.40 -0.65 -20.64
N GLU A 118 33.65 -0.27 -20.37
CA GLU A 118 34.62 0.10 -21.41
C GLU A 118 35.30 -1.13 -22.07
N GLY A 119 35.12 -2.32 -21.50
CA GLY A 119 35.79 -3.53 -21.95
C GLY A 119 35.20 -4.81 -21.35
N PRO A 120 35.75 -5.99 -21.67
CA PRO A 120 35.25 -7.25 -21.13
C PRO A 120 35.50 -7.31 -19.60
N PRO A 121 34.71 -8.11 -18.84
CA PRO A 121 34.94 -8.30 -17.42
C PRO A 121 36.40 -8.71 -17.15
N LYS A 122 37.07 -8.01 -16.24
CA LYS A 122 38.42 -8.40 -15.81
C LYS A 122 38.35 -9.77 -15.15
N ASP A 123 39.05 -10.74 -15.73
CA ASP A 123 39.04 -12.13 -15.29
C ASP A 123 39.60 -12.23 -13.86
N LYS A 124 38.72 -12.45 -12.87
CA LYS A 124 39.10 -12.56 -11.44
C LYS A 124 39.66 -13.95 -11.10
N SER A 125 39.81 -14.86 -12.07
CA SER A 125 40.20 -16.26 -11.86
C SER A 125 41.71 -16.53 -11.79
N LYS A 126 42.59 -15.50 -11.86
CA LYS A 126 44.05 -15.68 -11.68
C LYS A 126 44.55 -15.33 -10.28
N LYS A 127 43.85 -15.77 -9.24
CA LYS A 127 44.46 -16.00 -7.92
C LYS A 127 44.13 -17.43 -7.48
N ASP A 128 45.17 -18.24 -7.41
CA ASP A 128 45.21 -19.62 -6.90
C ASP A 128 44.52 -20.69 -7.77
N THR A 129 45.21 -21.17 -8.80
CA THR A 129 45.76 -22.54 -8.88
C THR A 129 46.34 -22.86 -10.26
N ASP A 130 47.54 -23.44 -10.23
CA ASP A 130 48.28 -24.18 -11.25
C ASP A 130 48.50 -23.63 -12.69
N LYS A 131 49.77 -23.28 -12.90
CA LYS A 131 50.46 -23.41 -14.19
C LYS A 131 50.39 -24.87 -14.67
N LYS A 132 49.43 -25.21 -15.54
CA LYS A 132 49.58 -26.11 -16.71
C LYS A 132 48.21 -26.62 -17.17
N SER A 133 47.59 -25.92 -18.10
CA SER A 133 46.85 -26.54 -19.21
C SER A 133 46.51 -25.44 -20.21
N GLY A 134 47.07 -25.54 -21.41
CA GLY A 134 46.73 -24.67 -22.51
C GLY A 134 45.31 -24.94 -22.99
N LYS A 135 44.48 -23.90 -22.96
CA LYS A 135 43.50 -23.60 -24.01
C LYS A 135 43.09 -22.15 -23.82
N ASP A 136 43.53 -21.30 -24.73
CA ASP A 136 43.01 -19.93 -24.89
C ASP A 136 41.49 -20.02 -25.06
N SER A 137 40.76 -19.90 -23.95
CA SER A 137 39.35 -19.61 -24.02
C SER A 137 39.26 -18.17 -24.48
N PRO A 138 38.71 -17.87 -25.67
CA PRO A 138 38.60 -16.50 -26.13
C PRO A 138 37.82 -15.72 -25.08
N SER A 139 38.45 -14.69 -24.50
CA SER A 139 37.73 -13.73 -23.67
C SER A 139 36.56 -13.23 -24.51
N PRO A 140 35.30 -13.30 -24.02
CA PRO A 140 34.16 -12.90 -24.81
C PRO A 140 34.37 -11.46 -25.30
N GLU A 141 34.24 -11.26 -26.61
CA GLU A 141 34.39 -9.96 -27.25
C GLU A 141 33.44 -8.96 -26.59
N HIS A 142 33.97 -7.79 -26.23
CA HIS A 142 33.19 -6.77 -25.55
C HIS A 142 32.11 -6.23 -26.48
N LYS A 143 30.84 -6.36 -26.06
CA LYS A 143 29.71 -5.75 -26.74
C LYS A 143 29.57 -4.30 -26.29
N SER A 144 30.00 -3.36 -27.14
CA SER A 144 29.86 -1.92 -26.91
C SER A 144 28.42 -1.42 -27.09
N LYS A 145 27.59 -2.17 -27.82
CA LYS A 145 26.17 -1.88 -28.07
C LYS A 145 25.35 -3.16 -28.12
N SER A 146 24.06 -3.07 -27.85
CA SER A 146 23.12 -4.17 -28.09
C SER A 146 23.08 -4.55 -29.58
N ALA A 147 23.06 -5.84 -29.88
CA ALA A 147 23.00 -6.32 -31.27
C ALA A 147 21.62 -6.11 -31.92
N GLN A 148 20.58 -6.01 -31.10
CA GLN A 148 19.19 -5.71 -31.47
C GLN A 148 18.61 -4.77 -30.40
N PRO A 149 17.46 -4.12 -30.68
CA PRO A 149 16.71 -3.43 -29.64
C PRO A 149 16.44 -4.34 -28.45
N VAL A 150 16.68 -3.85 -27.24
CA VAL A 150 16.38 -4.58 -26.01
C VAL A 150 14.90 -4.45 -25.69
N HIS A 151 14.36 -5.46 -25.01
CA HIS A 151 13.05 -5.42 -24.39
C HIS A 151 13.27 -5.62 -22.88
N ILE A 152 13.04 -4.58 -22.10
CA ILE A 152 13.27 -4.59 -20.66
C ILE A 152 11.95 -4.26 -19.97
N ILE A 153 11.62 -5.00 -18.93
CA ILE A 153 10.57 -4.65 -17.98
C ILE A 153 11.26 -4.27 -16.68
N LEU A 154 11.22 -2.98 -16.34
CA LEU A 154 11.80 -2.44 -15.13
C LEU A 154 10.69 -2.26 -14.09
N VAL A 155 10.86 -2.88 -12.93
CA VAL A 155 9.98 -2.69 -11.76
C VAL A 155 10.80 -2.09 -10.64
N ALA A 156 10.34 -0.98 -10.06
CA ALA A 156 11.05 -0.26 -9.01
C ALA A 156 10.84 -0.87 -7.61
N ASP A 157 10.55 -2.17 -7.51
CA ASP A 157 10.32 -2.89 -6.26
C ASP A 157 10.99 -4.26 -6.33
N SER A 158 12.03 -4.46 -5.50
CA SER A 158 12.74 -5.75 -5.40
C SER A 158 11.97 -6.81 -4.63
N ASP A 159 11.01 -6.39 -3.80
CA ASP A 159 10.27 -7.24 -2.89
C ASP A 159 8.90 -7.66 -3.45
N LEU A 160 8.54 -7.21 -4.66
CA LEU A 160 7.26 -7.47 -5.33
C LEU A 160 6.80 -8.95 -5.22
N LEU A 161 7.74 -9.89 -5.33
CA LEU A 161 7.45 -11.34 -5.35
C LEU A 161 7.54 -12.02 -3.98
N GLN A 162 7.81 -11.28 -2.91
CA GLN A 162 7.74 -11.85 -1.56
C GLN A 162 6.29 -12.23 -1.24
N ASP A 163 6.09 -13.46 -0.74
CA ASP A 163 4.78 -14.05 -0.49
C ASP A 163 3.80 -13.10 0.22
N LYS A 164 4.28 -12.35 1.23
CA LYS A 164 3.48 -11.41 2.02
C LYS A 164 2.73 -10.34 1.21
N PHE A 165 3.15 -10.07 -0.04
CA PHE A 165 2.53 -9.05 -0.89
C PHE A 165 1.47 -9.60 -1.85
N TRP A 166 1.41 -10.92 -2.05
CA TRP A 166 0.53 -11.47 -3.09
C TRP A 166 -0.14 -12.80 -2.74
N VAL A 167 0.26 -13.48 -1.67
CA VAL A 167 -0.32 -14.74 -1.25
C VAL A 167 -0.42 -14.86 0.27
N GLN A 168 -1.59 -15.27 0.75
CA GLN A 168 -1.81 -15.63 2.14
C GLN A 168 -1.86 -17.15 2.28
N SER A 169 -0.91 -17.70 3.05
CA SER A 169 -0.85 -19.13 3.34
C SER A 169 -1.55 -19.44 4.66
N THR A 170 -2.56 -20.30 4.64
CA THR A 170 -3.27 -20.78 5.83
C THR A 170 -3.11 -22.28 5.98
N ASN A 171 -2.71 -22.74 7.17
CA ASN A 171 -2.62 -24.16 7.48
C ASN A 171 -4.00 -24.69 7.86
N PHE A 172 -4.51 -25.65 7.09
CA PHE A 172 -5.77 -26.33 7.35
C PHE A 172 -5.54 -27.84 7.33
N PHE A 173 -5.74 -28.50 8.48
CA PHE A 173 -5.51 -29.94 8.66
C PHE A 173 -4.14 -30.44 8.13
N GLY A 174 -3.06 -29.71 8.45
CA GLY A 174 -1.69 -30.09 8.03
C GLY A 174 -1.38 -29.86 6.55
N ARG A 175 -2.30 -29.24 5.79
CA ARG A 175 -2.06 -28.78 4.42
C ARG A 175 -1.98 -27.26 4.40
N SER A 176 -0.99 -26.71 3.70
CA SER A 176 -0.90 -25.26 3.45
C SER A 176 -1.76 -24.91 2.23
N LEU A 177 -2.77 -24.07 2.44
CA LEU A 177 -3.59 -23.50 1.37
C LEU A 177 -3.11 -22.08 1.07
N ALA A 178 -2.66 -21.86 -0.16
CA ALA A 178 -2.24 -20.56 -0.67
C ALA A 178 -3.44 -19.85 -1.33
N ILE A 179 -3.82 -18.69 -0.81
CA ILE A 179 -4.90 -17.85 -1.36
C ILE A 179 -4.25 -16.58 -1.93
N PRO A 180 -4.33 -16.34 -3.25
CA PRO A 180 -3.76 -15.14 -3.84
C PRO A 180 -4.58 -13.90 -3.42
N THR A 181 -3.87 -12.84 -3.05
CA THR A 181 -4.43 -11.56 -2.59
C THR A 181 -4.08 -10.40 -3.52
N ALA A 182 -3.11 -10.58 -4.42
CA ALA A 182 -2.72 -9.61 -5.44
C ALA A 182 -2.17 -10.34 -6.68
N ALA A 183 -2.17 -9.65 -7.83
CA ALA A 183 -1.78 -10.16 -9.14
C ALA A 183 -0.26 -10.06 -9.42
N ASN A 184 0.58 -10.00 -8.38
CA ASN A 184 2.03 -9.82 -8.53
C ASN A 184 2.69 -10.98 -9.27
N ALA A 185 2.29 -12.22 -8.96
CA ALA A 185 2.79 -13.41 -9.63
C ALA A 185 2.33 -13.47 -11.10
N ASP A 186 1.09 -13.05 -11.36
CA ASP A 186 0.55 -12.97 -12.72
C ASP A 186 1.32 -11.93 -13.55
N LEU A 187 1.63 -10.77 -12.98
CA LEU A 187 2.49 -9.76 -13.61
C LEU A 187 3.85 -10.36 -13.99
N ALA A 188 4.50 -11.06 -13.06
CA ALA A 188 5.80 -11.68 -13.33
C ALA A 188 5.73 -12.77 -14.41
N ALA A 189 4.70 -13.61 -14.38
CA ALA A 189 4.48 -14.63 -15.40
C ALA A 189 4.26 -14.01 -16.78
N ASN A 190 3.38 -13.01 -16.88
CA ASN A 190 3.10 -12.29 -18.12
C ASN A 190 4.35 -11.56 -18.64
N ALA A 191 5.16 -10.98 -17.74
CA ALA A 191 6.42 -10.33 -18.09
C ALA A 191 7.42 -11.32 -18.68
N LEU A 192 7.62 -12.47 -18.05
CA LEU A 192 8.51 -13.52 -18.56
C LEU A 192 8.04 -14.07 -19.91
N GLU A 193 6.73 -14.26 -20.08
CA GLU A 193 6.16 -14.74 -21.35
C GLU A 193 6.31 -13.70 -22.47
N SER A 194 6.07 -12.42 -22.17
CA SER A 194 6.27 -11.33 -23.13
C SER A 194 7.73 -11.20 -23.55
N LEU A 195 8.67 -11.34 -22.61
CA LEU A 195 10.11 -11.33 -22.90
C LEU A 195 10.58 -12.59 -23.64
N GLY A 196 9.84 -13.70 -23.49
CA GLY A 196 10.06 -14.96 -24.22
C GLY A 196 9.54 -14.96 -25.66
N GLY A 197 8.85 -13.90 -26.12
CA GLY A 197 8.44 -13.73 -27.52
C GLY A 197 7.07 -14.28 -27.91
N SER A 198 6.17 -14.54 -26.96
CA SER A 198 4.81 -15.07 -27.23
C SER A 198 3.68 -14.08 -26.86
N PRO A 199 3.60 -12.89 -27.48
CA PRO A 199 2.57 -11.89 -27.12
C PRO A 199 1.13 -12.36 -27.38
N ASP A 200 0.90 -13.26 -28.34
CA ASP A 200 -0.44 -13.66 -28.80
C ASP A 200 -1.20 -14.58 -27.83
N LEU A 201 -0.54 -15.18 -26.84
CA LEU A 201 -1.15 -16.13 -25.90
C LEU A 201 -1.41 -15.55 -24.49
N ILE A 202 -0.91 -14.35 -24.19
CA ILE A 202 -0.97 -13.73 -22.86
C ILE A 202 -2.40 -13.30 -22.48
N SER A 203 -3.18 -12.79 -23.45
CA SER A 203 -4.52 -12.23 -23.21
C SER A 203 -5.59 -13.26 -22.80
N VAL A 204 -5.34 -14.56 -23.01
CA VAL A 204 -6.30 -15.63 -22.69
C VAL A 204 -6.15 -16.11 -21.25
N ARG A 205 -4.95 -15.99 -20.65
CA ARG A 205 -4.67 -16.44 -19.28
C ARG A 205 -4.73 -15.31 -18.25
N SER A 206 -4.45 -14.07 -18.64
CA SER A 206 -4.31 -12.91 -17.73
C SER A 206 -5.60 -12.37 -17.12
N ARG A 207 -6.72 -13.12 -17.14
CA ARG A 207 -7.94 -12.70 -16.44
C ARG A 207 -7.78 -12.93 -14.94
N GLY A 208 -7.10 -12.00 -14.28
CA GLY A 208 -7.01 -11.96 -12.82
C GLY A 208 -8.39 -11.75 -12.19
N SER A 209 -8.57 -12.24 -10.98
CA SER A 209 -9.74 -11.95 -10.15
C SER A 209 -9.75 -10.45 -9.80
N TYR A 210 -10.38 -9.65 -10.66
CA TYR A 210 -10.51 -8.21 -10.48
C TYR A 210 -11.41 -7.90 -9.27
N GLN A 211 -10.81 -7.52 -8.15
CA GLN A 211 -11.53 -7.00 -6.98
C GLN A 211 -11.77 -5.51 -7.20
N ARG A 212 -13.02 -5.09 -7.48
CA ARG A 212 -13.41 -3.67 -7.42
C ARG A 212 -13.61 -3.26 -5.97
N PRO A 213 -12.70 -2.47 -5.35
CA PRO A 213 -13.00 -1.88 -4.06
C PRO A 213 -14.15 -0.87 -4.20
N PHE A 214 -14.97 -0.74 -3.16
CA PHE A 214 -16.05 0.25 -3.13
C PHE A 214 -15.47 1.66 -2.93
N THR A 215 -15.15 2.35 -4.02
CA THR A 215 -14.50 3.69 -4.02
C THR A 215 -15.31 4.75 -3.26
N LEU A 216 -16.64 4.74 -3.39
CA LEU A 216 -17.53 5.62 -2.64
C LEU A 216 -17.41 5.41 -1.11
N VAL A 217 -17.32 4.15 -0.68
CA VAL A 217 -17.15 3.80 0.74
C VAL A 217 -15.75 4.22 1.21
N ALA A 218 -14.71 4.03 0.38
CA ALA A 218 -13.36 4.47 0.70
C ALA A 218 -13.26 6.00 0.86
N GLU A 219 -13.88 6.77 -0.03
CA GLU A 219 -13.90 8.23 0.05
C GLU A 219 -14.69 8.73 1.28
N LEU A 220 -15.82 8.09 1.59
CA LEU A 220 -16.62 8.41 2.77
C LEU A 220 -15.88 8.06 4.07
N ALA A 221 -15.18 6.93 4.10
CA ALA A 221 -14.31 6.57 5.21
C ALA A 221 -13.19 7.61 5.41
N GLN A 222 -12.55 8.05 4.32
CA GLN A 222 -11.51 9.08 4.37
C GLN A 222 -12.06 10.44 4.89
N LYS A 223 -13.24 10.85 4.44
CA LYS A 223 -13.92 12.07 4.91
C LYS A 223 -14.33 11.98 6.38
N ALA A 224 -14.82 10.83 6.83
CA ALA A 224 -15.14 10.58 8.23
C ALA A 224 -13.87 10.66 9.09
N GLU A 225 -12.80 9.98 8.66
CA GLU A 225 -11.51 9.97 9.35
C GLU A 225 -10.93 11.39 9.47
N ALA A 226 -11.02 12.22 8.43
CA ALA A 226 -10.61 13.62 8.47
C ALA A 226 -11.37 14.46 9.51
N ARG A 227 -12.71 14.29 9.62
CA ARG A 227 -13.56 15.05 10.57
C ARG A 227 -13.23 14.74 12.03
N PHE A 228 -12.95 13.47 12.34
CA PHE A 228 -12.71 13.05 13.72
C PHE A 228 -11.24 13.18 14.15
N ARG A 229 -10.29 13.23 13.21
CA ARG A 229 -8.85 13.37 13.48
C ARG A 229 -8.52 14.60 14.30
N ALA A 230 -9.12 15.75 13.98
CA ALA A 230 -8.89 17.00 14.72
C ALA A 230 -9.35 16.88 16.18
N LYS A 231 -10.50 16.24 16.43
CA LYS A 231 -11.05 16.05 17.77
C LYS A 231 -10.25 15.04 18.58
N GLU A 232 -9.82 13.95 17.94
CA GLU A 232 -8.94 12.96 18.56
C GLU A 232 -7.60 13.61 18.97
N GLN A 233 -7.00 14.42 18.10
CA GLN A 233 -5.76 15.15 18.40
C GLN A 233 -5.94 16.15 19.56
N GLU A 234 -7.07 16.85 19.62
CA GLU A 234 -7.39 17.77 20.71
C GLU A 234 -7.51 17.03 22.05
N LEU A 235 -8.34 15.97 22.11
CA LEU A 235 -8.56 15.17 23.32
C LEU A 235 -7.28 14.46 23.76
N SER A 236 -6.50 13.98 22.79
CA SER A 236 -5.15 13.43 22.96
C SER A 236 -4.19 14.41 23.62
N ARG A 237 -4.20 15.67 23.19
CA ARG A 237 -3.35 16.73 23.75
C ARG A 237 -3.80 17.06 25.18
N LYS A 238 -5.10 17.27 25.40
CA LYS A 238 -5.67 17.50 26.73
C LYS A 238 -5.34 16.37 27.71
N LEU A 239 -5.46 15.11 27.29
CA LEU A 239 -5.11 13.97 28.14
C LEU A 239 -3.64 14.01 28.58
N ARG A 240 -2.72 14.36 27.66
CA ARG A 240 -1.29 14.47 27.97
C ARG A 240 -1.00 15.61 28.94
N GLU A 241 -1.63 16.76 28.75
CA GLU A 241 -1.50 17.91 29.65
C GLU A 241 -2.03 17.57 31.06
N THR A 242 -3.19 16.91 31.15
CA THR A 242 -3.75 16.45 32.43
C THR A 242 -2.86 15.39 33.11
N GLU A 243 -2.29 14.45 32.35
CA GLU A 243 -1.36 13.45 32.90
C GLU A 243 -0.04 14.08 33.36
N ALA A 244 0.48 15.08 32.65
CA ALA A 244 1.67 15.82 33.06
C ALA A 244 1.43 16.57 34.38
N LYS A 245 0.29 17.28 34.51
CA LYS A 245 -0.09 17.98 35.75
C LYS A 245 -0.26 17.03 36.94
N LEU A 246 -0.86 15.85 36.71
CA LEU A 246 -0.99 14.82 37.75
C LEU A 246 0.36 14.27 38.21
N ASN A 247 1.29 14.04 37.28
CA ASN A 247 2.64 13.57 37.62
C ASN A 247 3.44 14.63 38.36
N GLU A 248 3.29 15.92 38.01
CA GLU A 248 3.93 17.03 38.71
C GLU A 248 3.44 17.15 40.16
N LEU A 249 2.12 17.13 40.36
CA LEU A 249 1.51 17.10 41.69
C LEU A 249 1.94 15.88 42.51
N GLN A 250 2.16 14.72 41.88
CA GLN A 250 2.68 13.52 42.53
C GLN A 250 4.16 13.63 42.90
N ARG A 251 4.99 14.29 42.07
CA ARG A 251 6.41 14.53 42.35
C ARG A 251 6.62 15.55 43.48
N GLN A 252 5.86 16.65 43.48
CA GLN A 252 5.87 17.62 44.59
C GLN A 252 5.46 16.98 45.93
N ARG A 253 4.66 15.91 45.88
CA ARG A 253 4.29 15.08 47.03
C ARG A 253 5.45 14.21 47.57
N GLN A 254 6.42 13.87 46.73
CA GLN A 254 7.59 13.03 47.06
C GLN A 254 8.73 13.86 47.68
N ASP A 255 8.84 15.13 47.31
CA ASP A 255 9.85 16.07 47.82
C ASP A 255 9.43 16.80 49.11
N SER A 256 8.15 16.74 49.49
CA SER A 256 7.62 17.37 50.71
C SER A 256 7.71 16.42 51.92
N ALA A 257 8.32 16.86 53.03
CA ALA A 257 8.48 16.07 54.27
C ALA A 257 7.15 15.70 54.99
N SER A 258 6.01 16.19 54.51
CA SER A 258 4.68 15.90 55.02
C SER A 258 3.95 14.86 54.16
N THR A 259 3.71 13.67 54.71
CA THR A 259 3.02 12.55 54.04
C THR A 259 1.51 12.78 53.84
N GLN A 260 0.96 13.94 54.22
CA GLN A 260 -0.47 14.24 54.21
C GLN A 260 -0.78 15.38 53.22
N LEU A 261 -1.80 15.17 52.37
CA LEU A 261 -2.27 16.20 51.43
C LEU A 261 -3.00 17.30 52.21
N THR A 262 -2.85 18.55 51.77
CA THR A 262 -3.79 19.59 52.22
C THR A 262 -5.18 19.31 51.61
N PRO A 263 -6.28 19.69 52.28
CA PRO A 263 -7.63 19.50 51.75
C PRO A 263 -7.82 20.09 50.35
N GLU A 264 -7.16 21.21 50.06
CA GLU A 264 -7.19 21.90 48.77
C GLU A 264 -6.47 21.10 47.67
N GLN A 265 -5.28 20.56 47.94
CA GLN A 265 -4.55 19.69 47.00
C GLN A 265 -5.29 18.38 46.72
N GLN A 266 -5.99 17.84 47.72
CA GLN A 266 -6.77 16.62 47.57
C GLN A 266 -7.99 16.84 46.66
N ALA A 267 -8.70 17.97 46.82
CA ALA A 267 -9.80 18.36 45.95
C ALA A 267 -9.34 18.60 44.49
N GLU A 268 -8.19 19.22 44.29
CA GLU A 268 -7.63 19.48 42.96
C GLU A 268 -7.15 18.17 42.28
N LEU A 269 -6.57 17.24 43.03
CA LEU A 269 -6.21 15.91 42.53
C LEU A 269 -7.44 15.12 42.08
N GLU A 270 -8.54 15.16 42.84
CA GLU A 270 -9.79 14.51 42.46
C GLU A 270 -10.39 15.13 41.20
N LYS A 271 -10.34 16.46 41.07
CA LYS A 271 -10.77 17.17 39.86
C LYS A 271 -10.00 16.71 38.63
N PHE A 272 -8.67 16.62 38.70
CA PHE A 272 -7.85 16.12 37.58
C PHE A 272 -8.08 14.64 37.27
N ARG A 273 -8.31 13.80 38.29
CA ARG A 273 -8.68 12.39 38.08
C ARG A 273 -10.03 12.27 37.37
N ALA A 274 -11.03 13.03 37.79
CA ALA A 274 -12.34 13.08 37.16
C ALA A 274 -12.24 13.58 35.70
N GLU A 275 -11.44 14.62 35.46
CA GLU A 275 -11.20 15.15 34.12
C GLU A 275 -10.48 14.14 33.21
N LYS A 276 -9.50 13.41 33.73
CA LYS A 276 -8.83 12.30 33.00
C LYS A 276 -9.82 11.22 32.58
N VAL A 277 -10.73 10.83 33.48
CA VAL A 277 -11.78 9.84 33.18
C VAL A 277 -12.73 10.38 32.10
N ARG A 278 -13.14 11.65 32.20
CA ARG A 278 -13.99 12.31 31.21
C ARG A 278 -13.32 12.33 29.83
N ILE A 279 -12.07 12.80 29.73
CA ILE A 279 -11.32 12.87 28.47
C ILE A 279 -11.15 11.47 27.86
N ARG A 280 -10.87 10.43 28.67
CA ARG A 280 -10.79 9.05 28.18
C ARG A 280 -12.13 8.52 27.66
N LYS A 281 -13.24 8.90 28.28
CA LYS A 281 -14.59 8.53 27.82
C LYS A 281 -14.92 9.22 26.50
N ASP A 282 -14.58 10.49 26.38
CA ASP A 282 -14.77 11.28 25.15
C ASP A 282 -13.91 10.72 24.01
N LEU A 283 -12.65 10.36 24.27
CA LEU A 283 -11.77 9.74 23.27
C LEU A 283 -12.36 8.41 22.77
N ARG A 284 -12.83 7.55 23.67
CA ARG A 284 -13.47 6.28 23.30
C ARG A 284 -14.75 6.48 22.50
N ARG A 285 -15.54 7.50 22.86
CA ARG A 285 -16.77 7.84 22.14
C ARG A 285 -16.47 8.30 20.72
N VAL A 286 -15.48 9.17 20.54
CA VAL A 286 -15.03 9.63 19.20
C VAL A 286 -14.54 8.45 18.36
N GLN A 287 -13.76 7.53 18.94
CA GLN A 287 -13.29 6.33 18.23
C GLN A 287 -14.42 5.36 17.88
N TYR A 288 -15.43 5.23 18.75
CA TYR A 288 -16.61 4.43 18.49
C TYR A 288 -17.46 5.03 17.37
N GLN A 289 -17.72 6.34 17.40
CA GLN A 289 -18.46 7.05 16.35
C GLN A 289 -17.78 6.91 14.98
N LEU A 290 -16.44 6.98 14.92
CA LEU A 290 -15.69 6.74 13.68
C LEU A 290 -15.97 5.36 13.07
N ARG A 291 -16.13 4.32 13.91
CA ARG A 291 -16.44 2.95 13.43
C ARG A 291 -17.91 2.79 13.07
N ALA A 292 -18.81 3.32 13.90
CA ALA A 292 -20.26 3.19 13.71
C ALA A 292 -20.73 3.84 12.39
N ASP A 293 -20.23 5.03 12.06
CA ASP A 293 -20.59 5.73 10.82
C ASP A 293 -20.13 4.94 9.57
N ILE A 294 -18.99 4.25 9.64
CA ILE A 294 -18.47 3.40 8.56
C ILE A 294 -19.33 2.14 8.42
N GLU A 295 -19.67 1.49 9.53
CA GLU A 295 -20.49 0.27 9.54
C GLU A 295 -21.92 0.53 9.04
N GLU A 296 -22.54 1.66 9.40
CA GLU A 296 -23.88 2.03 8.94
C GLU A 296 -23.91 2.23 7.41
N LEU A 297 -22.93 2.97 6.89
CA LEU A 297 -22.79 3.20 5.46
C LEU A 297 -22.56 1.88 4.69
N GLU A 298 -21.65 1.05 5.18
CA GLU A 298 -21.36 -0.26 4.59
C GLU A 298 -22.62 -1.15 4.58
N THR A 299 -23.39 -1.14 5.66
CA THR A 299 -24.63 -1.91 5.80
C THR A 299 -25.71 -1.41 4.83
N MET A 300 -25.89 -0.09 4.70
CA MET A 300 -26.86 0.49 3.78
C MET A 300 -26.52 0.15 2.31
N VAL A 301 -25.26 0.26 1.92
CA VAL A 301 -24.80 -0.08 0.56
C VAL A 301 -25.00 -1.57 0.26
N LYS A 302 -24.68 -2.45 1.22
CA LYS A 302 -24.95 -3.89 1.12
C LYS A 302 -26.44 -4.17 0.99
N ALA A 303 -27.27 -3.58 1.84
CA ALA A 303 -28.73 -3.77 1.83
C ALA A 303 -29.34 -3.35 0.49
N PHE A 304 -28.93 -2.19 -0.05
CA PHE A 304 -29.38 -1.73 -1.36
C PHE A 304 -29.02 -2.73 -2.46
N ASN A 305 -27.76 -3.15 -2.58
CA ASN A 305 -27.35 -4.08 -3.63
C ASN A 305 -28.00 -5.47 -3.49
N ILE A 306 -28.18 -5.97 -2.27
CA ILE A 306 -28.83 -7.27 -2.00
C ILE A 306 -30.33 -7.22 -2.37
N ALA A 307 -31.03 -6.11 -2.11
CA ALA A 307 -32.46 -5.99 -2.38
C ALA A 307 -32.78 -5.53 -3.82
N PHE A 308 -31.95 -4.65 -4.40
CA PHE A 308 -32.22 -3.97 -5.66
C PHE A 308 -32.23 -4.92 -6.85
N VAL A 309 -31.20 -5.76 -7.02
CA VAL A 309 -31.10 -6.66 -8.18
C VAL A 309 -32.20 -7.72 -8.19
N PRO A 310 -32.46 -8.47 -7.09
CA PRO A 310 -33.61 -9.37 -7.05
C PRO A 310 -34.94 -8.65 -7.22
N GLY A 311 -35.13 -7.46 -6.64
CA GLY A 311 -36.35 -6.66 -6.79
C GLY A 311 -36.62 -6.24 -8.23
N LEU A 312 -35.59 -5.91 -8.99
CA LEU A 312 -35.72 -5.53 -10.40
C LEU A 312 -36.07 -6.74 -11.28
N LEU A 313 -35.48 -7.91 -11.00
CA LEU A 313 -35.80 -9.16 -11.68
C LEU A 313 -37.23 -9.63 -11.40
N THR A 314 -37.69 -9.55 -10.14
CA THR A 314 -39.08 -9.91 -9.80
C THR A 314 -40.08 -8.97 -10.45
N LEU A 315 -39.79 -7.68 -10.51
CA LEU A 315 -40.62 -6.70 -11.21
C LEU A 315 -40.68 -6.97 -12.72
N ALA A 316 -39.54 -7.26 -13.36
CA ALA A 316 -39.49 -7.59 -14.78
C ALA A 316 -40.27 -8.88 -15.09
N ALA A 317 -40.13 -9.92 -14.26
CA ALA A 317 -40.89 -11.16 -14.38
C ALA A 317 -42.40 -10.94 -14.19
N PHE A 318 -42.80 -10.08 -13.24
CA PHE A 318 -44.18 -9.71 -13.01
C PHE A 318 -44.79 -8.96 -14.21
N ILE A 319 -44.07 -7.97 -14.77
CA ILE A 319 -44.50 -7.24 -15.97
C ILE A 319 -44.66 -8.19 -17.16
N ALA A 320 -43.67 -9.08 -17.39
CA ALA A 320 -43.74 -10.07 -18.45
C ALA A 320 -44.95 -11.01 -18.29
N TRP A 321 -45.26 -11.41 -17.06
CA TRP A 321 -46.43 -12.23 -16.74
C TRP A 321 -47.75 -11.50 -17.05
N VAL A 322 -47.89 -10.23 -16.66
CA VAL A 322 -49.08 -9.41 -16.93
C VAL A 322 -49.28 -9.22 -18.44
N ILE A 323 -48.23 -8.87 -19.19
CA ILE A 323 -48.30 -8.67 -20.64
C ILE A 323 -48.72 -9.97 -21.33
N ARG A 324 -48.14 -11.11 -20.94
CA ARG A 324 -48.48 -12.41 -21.53
C ARG A 324 -49.92 -12.82 -21.26
N ARG A 325 -50.46 -12.48 -20.08
CA ARG A 325 -51.88 -12.73 -19.74
C ARG A 325 -52.85 -11.82 -20.49
N SER A 326 -52.44 -10.62 -20.89
CA SER A 326 -53.27 -9.71 -21.70
C SER A 326 -53.33 -10.06 -23.19
N ARG A 327 -52.40 -10.90 -23.67
CA ARG A 327 -52.32 -11.36 -25.07
C ARG A 327 -52.89 -12.76 -25.29
N ALA A 328 -53.26 -13.47 -24.23
CA ALA A 328 -53.92 -14.77 -24.25
C ALA A 328 -55.40 -14.59 -23.91
#